data_AF-A0A7K4ACE4-F1
#
_entry.id   AF-A0A7K4ACE4-F1
#
_cell.length_a   1.000
_cell.length_b   1.000
_cell.length_c   1.000
_cell.angle_alpha   90.00
_cell.angle_beta   90.00
_cell.angle_gamma   90.00
#
_symmetry.space_group_name_H-M   'P 1'
#
loop_
_entity.id
_entity.type
_entity.pdbx_description
1 polymer ?
#
loop_
_entity_poly.entity_id
_entity_poly.type
_entity_poly.pdbx_seq_one_letter_code
_entity_poly.pdbx_strand_id
1 'polypeptide(L)'
;MGEILRASCIECGFVSENLYTGFGFKGAGDHSMEPSICPNCFSFKLRDRRHPPQLCYRCKTEVVFYGDRQFSILFFPEPLHSPVVAEDSTDKLTTGQHICPECLKVSMIFERLGYWD
;
A
#
# COMPACT_ATOMS: atom_id res chain seq x y z
N MET A 1 5.18 13.69 10.80
CA MET A 1 3.88 13.36 11.43
C MET A 1 3.02 12.48 10.53
N GLY A 2 2.77 11.25 10.99
CA GLY A 2 1.99 10.25 10.26
C GLY A 2 1.65 9.04 11.10
N GLU A 3 1.31 7.93 10.44
CA GLU A 3 0.87 6.70 11.08
C GLU A 3 1.92 5.60 10.93
N ILE A 4 1.99 4.75 11.94
CA ILE A 4 2.77 3.51 11.87
C ILE A 4 1.78 2.41 11.58
N LEU A 5 1.85 1.85 10.37
CA LEU A 5 1.07 0.67 10.00
C LEU A 5 1.94 -0.58 10.02
N ARG A 6 1.30 -1.74 10.10
CA ARG A 6 1.90 -3.03 9.77
C ARG A 6 0.96 -3.78 8.86
N ALA A 7 1.49 -4.31 7.77
CA ALA A 7 0.72 -5.16 6.88
C ALA A 7 0.95 -6.63 7.25
N SER A 8 -0.12 -7.41 7.28
CA SER A 8 -0.05 -8.85 7.49
C SER A 8 -1.04 -9.60 6.59
N CYS A 9 -0.76 -10.86 6.31
CA CYS A 9 -1.63 -11.73 5.52
C CYS A 9 -2.14 -12.89 6.38
N ILE A 10 -3.46 -13.03 6.48
CA ILE A 10 -4.08 -14.09 7.26
C ILE A 10 -3.97 -15.47 6.60
N GLU A 11 -3.74 -15.52 5.28
CA GLU A 11 -3.69 -16.78 4.52
C GLU A 11 -2.28 -17.39 4.44
N CYS A 12 -1.23 -16.59 4.28
CA CYS A 12 0.14 -17.08 4.10
C CYS A 12 1.12 -16.68 5.21
N GLY A 13 0.68 -15.89 6.19
CA GLY A 13 1.53 -15.46 7.30
C GLY A 13 2.58 -14.41 6.93
N PHE A 14 2.49 -13.77 5.76
CA PHE A 14 3.30 -12.60 5.44
C PHE A 14 3.12 -11.52 6.51
N VAL A 15 4.22 -10.90 6.95
CA VAL A 15 4.22 -9.75 7.87
C VAL A 15 5.26 -8.75 7.38
N SER A 16 4.86 -7.50 7.23
CA SER A 16 5.77 -6.42 6.83
C SER A 16 6.56 -5.87 8.02
N GLU A 17 7.64 -5.15 7.70
CA GLU A 17 8.20 -4.17 8.64
C GLU A 17 7.18 -3.07 8.98
N ASN A 18 7.51 -2.26 9.98
CA ASN A 18 6.67 -1.11 10.34
C ASN A 18 6.70 -0.09 9.21
N LEU A 19 5.52 0.30 8.76
CA LEU A 19 5.30 1.21 7.65
C LEU A 19 4.99 2.60 8.19
N TYR A 20 5.95 3.50 8.07
CA TYR A 20 5.80 4.91 8.46
C TYR A 20 5.14 5.68 7.32
N THR A 21 3.80 5.74 7.34
CA THR A 21 2.99 6.44 6.34
C THR A 21 2.72 7.88 6.75
N GLY A 22 2.38 8.74 5.80
CA GLY A 22 2.06 10.15 6.06
C GLY A 22 3.17 11.12 5.65
N PHE A 23 3.22 12.28 6.31
CA PHE A 23 3.97 13.45 5.84
C PHE A 23 5.10 13.85 6.80
N GLY A 24 6.20 14.34 6.24
CA GLY A 24 7.21 15.11 7.01
C GLY A 24 8.29 14.28 7.70
N PHE A 25 9.00 13.42 6.97
CA PHE A 25 10.29 12.92 7.46
C PHE A 25 11.25 14.10 7.71
N LYS A 26 11.82 14.23 8.92
CA LYS A 26 12.75 15.32 9.27
C LYS A 26 13.90 15.43 8.27
N GLY A 27 13.92 16.52 7.50
CA GLY A 27 14.99 16.86 6.54
C GLY A 27 14.68 16.61 5.07
N ALA A 28 13.50 16.12 4.72
CA ALA A 28 13.10 15.82 3.35
C ALA A 28 11.70 16.41 3.13
N GLY A 29 11.51 17.24 2.09
CA GLY A 29 10.35 18.14 1.90
C GLY A 29 8.95 17.49 1.83
N ASP A 30 8.19 17.82 0.78
CA ASP A 30 6.79 17.43 0.58
C ASP A 30 6.63 15.94 0.22
N HIS A 31 7.08 15.01 1.07
CA HIS A 31 6.93 13.56 0.85
C HIS A 31 5.63 13.02 1.46
N SER A 32 4.94 12.15 0.72
CA SER A 32 3.72 11.43 1.13
C SER A 32 3.94 9.93 1.02
N MET A 33 4.41 9.30 2.11
CA MET A 33 4.77 7.89 2.09
C MET A 33 3.52 7.00 2.20
N GLU A 34 3.31 6.13 1.21
CA GLU A 34 2.17 5.21 1.13
C GLU A 34 2.61 3.81 0.67
N PRO A 35 1.92 2.74 1.10
CA PRO A 35 2.23 1.38 0.70
C PRO A 35 1.87 1.15 -0.77
N SER A 36 2.79 0.50 -1.49
CA SER A 36 2.67 0.22 -2.92
C SER A 36 3.03 -1.22 -3.25
N ILE A 37 2.47 -1.71 -4.36
CA ILE A 37 2.75 -3.02 -4.94
C ILE A 37 3.03 -2.87 -6.44
N CYS A 38 4.03 -3.62 -6.92
CA CYS A 38 4.28 -3.73 -8.35
C CYS A 38 3.28 -4.72 -8.99
N PRO A 39 2.54 -4.33 -10.05
CA PRO A 39 1.59 -5.24 -10.71
C PRO A 39 2.24 -6.39 -11.48
N ASN A 40 3.54 -6.31 -11.75
CA ASN A 40 4.26 -7.32 -12.53
C ASN A 40 4.99 -8.33 -11.64
N CYS A 41 5.76 -7.85 -10.64
CA CYS A 41 6.58 -8.73 -9.78
C CYS A 41 6.13 -8.75 -8.31
N PHE A 42 5.00 -8.11 -8.00
CA PHE A 42 4.37 -8.09 -6.68
C PHE A 42 5.24 -7.56 -5.54
N SER A 43 6.34 -6.89 -5.86
CA SER A 43 7.21 -6.25 -4.87
C SER A 43 6.42 -5.21 -4.08
N PHE A 44 6.34 -5.42 -2.76
CA PHE A 44 5.70 -4.53 -1.79
C PHE A 44 6.71 -3.60 -1.13
N LYS A 45 6.46 -2.28 -1.13
CA LYS A 45 7.26 -1.26 -0.43
C LYS A 45 6.48 0.02 -0.14
N LEU A 46 6.93 0.80 0.85
CA LEU A 46 6.56 2.21 0.96
C LEU A 46 7.21 3.04 -0.16
N ARG A 47 6.41 3.92 -0.76
CA ARG A 47 6.84 4.85 -1.80
C ARG A 47 6.22 6.21 -1.58
N ASP A 48 6.86 7.22 -2.14
CA ASP A 48 6.34 8.58 -2.08
C ASP A 48 5.35 8.82 -3.22
N ARG A 49 4.09 9.08 -2.88
CA ARG A 49 3.02 9.33 -3.83
C ARG A 49 3.12 10.69 -4.52
N ARG A 50 3.78 11.67 -3.91
CA ARG A 50 3.84 13.04 -4.45
C ARG A 50 4.83 13.21 -5.61
N HIS A 51 5.71 12.24 -5.82
CA HIS A 51 6.69 12.27 -6.91
C HIS A 51 6.50 11.10 -7.89
N PRO A 52 5.36 11.00 -8.60
CA PRO A 52 5.18 9.97 -9.62
C PRO A 52 6.02 10.27 -10.89
N PRO A 53 6.37 9.25 -11.69
CA PRO A 53 6.02 7.84 -11.52
C PRO A 53 6.95 7.15 -10.52
N GLN A 54 6.38 6.30 -9.67
CA GLN A 54 7.15 5.45 -8.76
C GLN A 54 7.41 4.11 -9.45
N LEU A 55 8.69 3.78 -9.68
CA LEU A 55 9.07 2.57 -10.41
C LEU A 55 9.50 1.45 -9.47
N CYS A 56 9.11 0.23 -9.82
CA CYS A 56 9.59 -0.96 -9.14
C CYS A 56 11.10 -1.12 -9.35
N TYR A 57 11.85 -1.34 -8.27
CA TYR A 57 13.29 -1.49 -8.37
C TYR A 57 13.70 -2.72 -9.19
N ARG A 58 12.93 -3.82 -9.07
CA ARG A 58 13.21 -5.13 -9.69
C ARG A 58 12.95 -5.14 -11.20
N CYS A 59 11.77 -4.72 -11.63
CA CYS A 59 11.33 -4.88 -13.03
C CYS A 59 11.04 -3.56 -13.76
N LYS A 60 11.25 -2.40 -13.11
CA LYS A 60 11.02 -1.05 -13.66
C LYS A 60 9.57 -0.72 -14.06
N THR A 61 8.62 -1.65 -13.88
CA THR A 61 7.19 -1.38 -14.02
C THR A 61 6.75 -0.35 -12.98
N GLU A 62 5.88 0.58 -13.38
CA GLU A 62 5.23 1.51 -12.46
C GLU A 62 4.47 0.76 -11.37
N VAL A 63 4.66 1.17 -10.12
CA VAL A 63 3.95 0.60 -8.98
C VAL A 63 2.59 1.27 -8.83
N VAL A 64 1.67 0.58 -8.18
CA VAL A 64 0.39 1.14 -7.77
C VAL A 64 0.28 1.15 -6.26
N PHE A 65 -0.41 2.15 -5.72
CA PHE A 65 -0.62 2.26 -4.28
C PHE A 65 -1.87 1.50 -3.87
N TYR A 66 -1.86 0.89 -2.68
CA TYR A 66 -3.01 0.14 -2.17
C TYR A 66 -4.26 1.03 -1.95
N GLY A 67 -4.05 2.33 -1.75
CA GLY A 67 -5.12 3.32 -1.66
C GLY A 67 -5.63 3.85 -2.99
N ASP A 68 -5.07 3.41 -4.13
CA ASP A 68 -5.50 3.92 -5.42
C ASP A 68 -6.60 3.07 -6.04
N ARG A 69 -7.52 3.74 -6.75
CA ARG A 69 -8.49 3.06 -7.62
C ARG A 69 -7.82 2.18 -8.68
N GLN A 70 -6.65 2.58 -9.17
CA GLN A 70 -5.88 1.80 -10.14
C GLN A 70 -5.47 0.43 -9.58
N PHE A 71 -5.18 0.33 -8.28
CA PHE A 71 -4.94 -0.96 -7.63
C PHE A 71 -6.18 -1.85 -7.71
N SER A 72 -7.38 -1.31 -7.44
CA SER A 72 -8.64 -2.06 -7.62
C SER A 72 -8.80 -2.61 -9.03
N ILE A 73 -8.56 -1.78 -10.05
CA ILE A 73 -8.73 -2.15 -11.46
C ILE A 73 -7.75 -3.27 -11.87
N LEU A 74 -6.52 -3.24 -11.37
CA LEU A 74 -5.49 -4.20 -11.78
C LEU A 74 -5.59 -5.54 -11.06
N PHE A 75 -6.04 -5.52 -9.81
CA PHE A 75 -5.94 -6.68 -8.93
C PHE A 75 -7.28 -7.36 -8.62
N PHE A 76 -8.41 -6.71 -8.89
CA PHE A 76 -9.74 -7.30 -8.70
C PHE A 76 -10.43 -7.54 -10.05
N PRO A 77 -10.92 -8.76 -10.31
CA PRO A 77 -11.47 -9.14 -11.61
C PRO A 77 -12.81 -8.46 -11.95
N GLU A 78 -13.51 -7.91 -10.96
CA GLU A 78 -14.77 -7.18 -11.15
C GLU A 78 -14.69 -5.76 -10.55
N PRO A 79 -14.28 -4.75 -11.33
CA PRO A 79 -14.12 -3.37 -10.83
C PRO A 79 -15.42 -2.75 -10.29
N LEU A 80 -16.59 -3.23 -10.74
CA LEU A 80 -17.91 -2.74 -10.35
C LEU A 80 -18.42 -3.33 -9.02
N HIS A 81 -17.88 -4.47 -8.60
CA HIS A 81 -18.14 -5.11 -7.30
C HIS A 81 -16.89 -5.17 -6.43
N SER A 82 -15.84 -4.45 -6.83
CA SER A 82 -14.58 -4.43 -6.09
C SER A 82 -14.88 -3.92 -4.68
N PRO A 83 -14.39 -4.61 -3.63
CA PRO A 83 -14.47 -4.10 -2.28
C PRO A 83 -13.91 -2.68 -2.24
N VAL A 84 -14.47 -1.81 -1.40
CA VAL A 84 -13.97 -0.45 -1.24
C VAL A 84 -12.49 -0.52 -0.84
N VAL A 85 -11.61 -0.31 -1.80
CA VAL A 85 -10.19 -0.03 -1.55
C VAL A 85 -10.09 1.39 -1.02
N ALA A 86 -8.95 1.68 -0.41
CA ALA A 86 -8.75 2.88 0.38
C ALA A 86 -8.59 4.15 -0.45
N GLU A 87 -9.64 4.56 -1.17
CA GLU A 87 -9.60 5.78 -1.97
C GLU A 87 -9.40 6.99 -1.03
N ASP A 88 -8.22 7.59 -1.10
CA ASP A 88 -7.85 8.89 -0.54
C ASP A 88 -7.64 9.02 0.98
N SER A 89 -7.57 7.92 1.76
CA SER A 89 -7.07 8.02 3.14
C SER A 89 -6.47 6.74 3.71
N THR A 90 -5.45 6.91 4.56
CA THR A 90 -4.80 5.84 5.34
C THR A 90 -5.79 5.11 6.27
N ASP A 91 -6.81 5.82 6.77
CA ASP A 91 -7.87 5.20 7.59
C ASP A 91 -8.58 4.09 6.81
N LYS A 92 -8.83 4.31 5.51
CA LYS A 92 -9.49 3.31 4.68
C LYS A 92 -8.57 2.12 4.33
N LEU A 93 -7.23 2.25 4.46
CA LEU A 93 -6.32 1.10 4.26
C LEU A 93 -6.59 0.02 5.31
N THR A 94 -6.93 0.42 6.54
CA THR A 94 -7.21 -0.50 7.64
C THR A 94 -8.57 -1.20 7.52
N THR A 95 -9.50 -0.65 6.74
CA THR A 95 -10.85 -1.21 6.55
C THR A 95 -11.07 -1.87 5.20
N GLY A 96 -10.20 -1.60 4.22
CA GLY A 96 -10.28 -2.14 2.86
C GLY A 96 -9.79 -3.58 2.73
N GLN A 97 -10.16 -4.23 1.63
CA GLN A 97 -9.62 -5.54 1.26
C GLN A 97 -8.42 -5.37 0.33
N HIS A 98 -7.34 -6.09 0.63
CA HIS A 98 -6.07 -5.93 -0.08
C HIS A 98 -5.46 -7.26 -0.49
N ILE A 99 -4.75 -7.25 -1.62
CA ILE A 99 -4.03 -8.39 -2.15
C ILE A 99 -2.68 -8.52 -1.47
N CYS A 100 -2.40 -9.72 -0.95
CA CYS A 100 -1.09 -10.04 -0.39
C CYS A 100 -0.04 -10.15 -1.50
N PRO A 101 1.14 -9.52 -1.37
CA PRO A 101 2.21 -9.60 -2.38
C PRO A 101 2.81 -11.00 -2.56
N GLU A 102 2.69 -11.88 -1.55
CA GLU A 102 3.30 -13.22 -1.57
C GLU A 102 2.34 -14.28 -2.13
N CYS A 103 1.09 -14.33 -1.64
CA CYS A 103 0.13 -15.37 -2.03
C CYS A 103 -0.93 -14.90 -3.03
N LEU A 104 -0.97 -13.60 -3.35
CA LEU A 104 -1.90 -12.96 -4.29
C LEU A 104 -3.39 -13.13 -3.96
N LYS A 105 -3.71 -13.63 -2.76
CA LYS A 105 -5.08 -13.71 -2.25
C LYS A 105 -5.50 -12.38 -1.64
N VAL A 106 -6.78 -12.07 -1.72
CA VAL A 106 -7.45 -10.95 -1.04
C VAL A 106 -7.54 -11.24 0.47
N SER A 107 -6.44 -11.05 1.18
CA SER A 107 -6.25 -11.52 2.57
C SER A 107 -5.23 -10.68 3.34
N MET A 108 -4.81 -9.55 2.77
CA MET A 108 -3.89 -8.62 3.40
C MET A 108 -4.67 -7.59 4.22
N ILE A 109 -4.19 -7.37 5.44
CA ILE A 109 -4.77 -6.44 6.41
C ILE A 109 -3.70 -5.45 6.81
N PHE A 110 -4.08 -4.17 6.91
CA PHE A 110 -3.24 -3.13 7.51
C PHE A 110 -3.72 -2.86 8.93
N GLU A 111 -2.85 -3.06 9.90
CA GLU A 111 -3.09 -2.74 11.30
C GLU A 111 -2.40 -1.42 11.66
N ARG A 112 -3.07 -0.58 12.43
CA ARG A 112 -2.51 0.65 12.98
C ARG A 112 -1.80 0.35 14.29
N LEU A 113 -0.49 0.60 14.33
CA LEU A 113 0.34 0.42 15.52
C LEU A 113 0.50 1.70 16.34
N GLY A 114 0.23 2.86 15.74
CA GLY A 114 0.32 4.16 16.42
C GLY A 114 0.62 5.29 15.45
N TYR A 115 1.21 6.35 15.99
CA TYR A 115 1.59 7.56 15.25
C TYR A 115 3.08 7.82 15.39
N TRP A 116 3.67 8.48 14.41
CA TRP A 116 5.06 8.97 14.46
C TRP A 116 5.10 10.47 14.15
N ASP A 117 6.05 11.17 14.76
CA ASP A 117 6.31 12.61 14.54
C ASP A 117 7.61 12.83 13.76
#